data_AF-A0A091QJX2-F1
#
_entry.id   AF-A0A091QJX2-F1
#
_cell.length_a   1.000
_cell.length_b   1.000
_cell.length_c   1.000
_cell.angle_alpha   90.00
_cell.angle_beta   90.00
_cell.angle_gamma   90.00
#
_symmetry.space_group_name_H-M   'P 1'
#
loop_
_entity.id
_entity.type
_entity.pdbx_description
1 polymer ?
#
loop_
_entity_poly.entity_id
_entity_poly.type
_entity_poly.pdbx_seq_one_letter_code
_entity_poly.pdbx_strand_id
1 'polypeptide(L)'
;RVLAISDGIEHIGNLRWELALCLLAAWTICYFCIWKGTKSTGKVVYVTATFPYIMLMILLIRGVTLPGASEGIKFYLYPDLSRLSDPQVWVDAGTQIFFSYAICLGCLTALGSYNNYNNNCYRDCIMLCCLNSGTSFVAGFAIFSVLGFMAYEQGVPIAEVAESGPGLAFIAYPKAVTMMPLSPLWATLFFMMLIFLGLDSQFVCVESLVTAVVDMYPKIFRRGYRRELLILGLSIVSYFIGLVMLTEGGMYVFQLFDSYAASGMCLLFVAIFECVCIGWVYGSNRFYDNIEDMIGYKPLSLIKWCWMVLTPGICAGIFIFFLVKYKPLKYNNVYIYPDWGYGIGWMMALSSMICIPLWICIKLWKTEGTFIE
;
A
#
# COMPACT_ATOMS: atom_id res chain seq x y z
N ARG A 1 16.95 -20.59 3.54
CA ARG A 1 17.06 -21.31 2.23
C ARG A 1 16.49 -20.51 1.07
N VAL A 2 15.26 -19.97 1.17
CA VAL A 2 14.62 -19.22 0.06
C VAL A 2 15.35 -17.92 -0.25
N LEU A 3 15.54 -17.06 0.75
CA LEU A 3 16.17 -15.74 0.59
C LEU A 3 17.71 -15.81 0.55
N ALA A 4 18.30 -16.69 1.36
CA ALA A 4 19.76 -16.79 1.55
C ALA A 4 20.39 -15.42 1.86
N ILE A 5 19.85 -14.74 2.88
CA ILE A 5 20.16 -13.34 3.20
C ILE A 5 21.66 -13.17 3.49
N SER A 6 22.27 -12.18 2.87
CA SER A 6 23.67 -11.80 3.09
C SER A 6 23.86 -11.02 4.40
N ASP A 7 25.09 -10.66 4.73
CA ASP A 7 25.40 -9.96 5.98
C ASP A 7 25.01 -8.46 5.97
N GLY A 8 24.71 -7.88 4.79
CA GLY A 8 24.41 -6.46 4.65
C GLY A 8 24.12 -6.01 3.22
N ILE A 9 23.67 -4.76 3.06
CA ILE A 9 23.37 -4.14 1.76
C ILE A 9 24.63 -3.96 0.90
N GLU A 10 25.81 -3.88 1.53
CA GLU A 10 27.12 -3.85 0.87
C GLU A 10 27.43 -5.19 0.16
N HIS A 11 26.81 -6.28 0.61
CA HIS A 11 27.03 -7.63 0.14
C HIS A 11 25.80 -8.10 -0.64
N ILE A 12 25.60 -7.58 -1.86
CA ILE A 12 24.45 -7.91 -2.72
C ILE A 12 24.32 -9.43 -2.98
N GLY A 13 25.46 -10.13 -3.07
CA GLY A 13 25.51 -11.58 -3.31
C GLY A 13 24.95 -11.98 -4.67
N ASN A 14 24.52 -13.24 -4.79
CA ASN A 14 24.01 -13.79 -6.05
C ASN A 14 22.51 -13.54 -6.25
N LEU A 15 22.08 -13.49 -7.51
CA LEU A 15 20.65 -13.46 -7.85
C LEU A 15 20.00 -14.81 -7.53
N ARG A 16 18.89 -14.79 -6.79
CA ARG A 16 18.07 -15.97 -6.53
C ARG A 16 17.19 -16.25 -7.76
N TRP A 17 17.67 -17.09 -8.68
CA TRP A 17 17.01 -17.33 -9.97
C TRP A 17 15.59 -17.89 -9.82
N GLU A 18 15.30 -18.67 -8.78
CA GLU A 18 13.94 -19.16 -8.50
C GLU A 18 12.97 -18.00 -8.23
N LEU A 19 13.42 -17.00 -7.45
CA LEU A 19 12.64 -15.79 -7.19
C LEU A 19 12.50 -14.94 -8.45
N ALA A 20 13.55 -14.87 -9.27
CA ALA A 20 13.52 -14.15 -10.55
C ALA A 20 12.46 -14.74 -11.50
N LEU A 21 12.25 -16.06 -11.50
CA LEU A 21 11.17 -16.70 -12.25
C LEU A 21 9.80 -16.39 -11.66
N CYS A 22 9.67 -16.38 -10.33
CA CYS A 22 8.42 -15.97 -9.67
C CYS A 22 8.05 -14.51 -10.00
N LEU A 23 9.02 -13.60 -9.99
CA LEU A 23 8.80 -12.19 -10.35
C LEU A 23 8.43 -12.05 -11.83
N LEU A 24 9.06 -12.84 -12.72
CA LEU A 24 8.71 -12.87 -14.14
C LEU A 24 7.27 -13.32 -14.34
N ALA A 25 6.85 -14.38 -13.63
CA ALA A 25 5.48 -14.87 -13.67
C ALA A 25 4.49 -13.81 -13.15
N ALA A 26 4.80 -13.12 -12.05
CA ALA A 26 3.96 -12.06 -11.51
C ALA A 26 3.76 -10.89 -12.50
N TRP A 27 4.85 -10.41 -13.13
CA TRP A 27 4.75 -9.36 -14.15
C TRP A 27 4.03 -9.82 -15.42
N THR A 28 4.18 -11.08 -15.80
CA THR A 28 3.46 -11.68 -16.94
C THR A 28 1.95 -11.74 -16.65
N ILE A 29 1.55 -12.18 -15.45
CA ILE A 29 0.16 -12.19 -15.01
C ILE A 29 -0.39 -10.76 -15.00
N CYS A 30 0.33 -9.82 -14.37
CA CYS A 30 -0.04 -8.41 -14.33
C CYS A 30 -0.31 -7.85 -15.72
N TYR A 31 0.62 -8.05 -16.67
CA TYR A 31 0.49 -7.61 -18.05
C TYR A 31 -0.81 -8.09 -18.70
N PHE A 32 -1.10 -9.39 -18.65
CA PHE A 32 -2.30 -9.94 -19.28
C PHE A 32 -3.59 -9.53 -18.58
N CYS A 33 -3.56 -9.34 -17.25
CA CYS A 33 -4.72 -8.87 -16.49
C CYS A 33 -5.12 -7.44 -16.89
N ILE A 34 -4.17 -6.53 -17.07
CA ILE A 34 -4.44 -5.11 -17.35
C ILE A 34 -4.33 -4.71 -18.84
N TRP A 35 -3.91 -5.61 -19.72
CA TRP A 35 -3.77 -5.37 -21.17
C TRP A 35 -4.95 -4.60 -21.74
N LYS A 36 -6.20 -5.05 -21.49
CA LYS A 36 -7.42 -4.44 -22.06
C LYS A 36 -8.03 -3.37 -21.15
N GLY A 37 -7.25 -2.84 -20.22
CA GLY A 37 -7.64 -1.88 -19.19
C GLY A 37 -8.73 -2.42 -18.27
N THR A 38 -9.53 -1.51 -17.72
CA THR A 38 -10.59 -1.80 -16.74
C THR A 38 -11.59 -2.87 -17.18
N LYS A 39 -11.78 -3.13 -18.48
CA LYS A 39 -12.64 -4.22 -18.99
C LYS A 39 -12.09 -5.62 -18.71
N SER A 40 -10.77 -5.79 -18.73
CA SER A 40 -10.11 -7.07 -18.39
C SER A 40 -9.85 -7.15 -16.90
N THR A 41 -9.27 -6.09 -16.31
CA THR A 41 -9.02 -6.01 -14.87
C THR A 41 -10.30 -6.26 -14.09
N GLY A 42 -11.41 -5.61 -14.47
CA GLY A 42 -12.72 -5.78 -13.85
C GLY A 42 -13.26 -7.21 -13.86
N LYS A 43 -12.87 -8.06 -14.83
CA LYS A 43 -13.26 -9.48 -14.86
C LYS A 43 -12.38 -10.34 -13.96
N VAL A 44 -11.07 -10.08 -13.94
CA VAL A 44 -10.10 -10.82 -13.14
C VAL A 44 -10.38 -10.62 -11.65
N VAL A 45 -10.67 -9.37 -11.22
CA VAL A 45 -10.94 -9.03 -9.82
C VAL A 45 -12.15 -9.74 -9.23
N TYR A 46 -13.11 -10.23 -10.04
CA TYR A 46 -14.19 -11.07 -9.51
C TYR A 46 -13.70 -12.36 -8.87
N VAL A 47 -12.55 -12.89 -9.29
CA VAL A 47 -11.94 -14.08 -8.69
C VAL A 47 -10.88 -13.66 -7.68
N THR A 48 -9.96 -12.79 -8.10
CA THR A 48 -8.78 -12.44 -7.28
C THR A 48 -9.16 -11.64 -6.04
N ALA A 49 -10.19 -10.78 -6.09
CA ALA A 49 -10.62 -10.03 -4.92
C ALA A 49 -11.59 -10.82 -4.03
N THR A 50 -12.41 -11.72 -4.58
CA THR A 50 -13.40 -12.48 -3.78
C THR A 50 -12.79 -13.67 -3.05
N PHE A 51 -11.82 -14.34 -3.65
CA PHE A 51 -11.16 -15.50 -3.05
C PHE A 51 -10.53 -15.20 -1.68
N PRO A 52 -9.79 -14.08 -1.48
CA PRO A 52 -9.29 -13.68 -0.18
C PRO A 52 -10.39 -13.54 0.88
N TYR A 53 -11.59 -13.05 0.55
CA TYR A 53 -12.69 -12.98 1.53
C TYR A 53 -13.21 -14.35 1.94
N ILE A 54 -13.37 -15.27 0.97
CA ILE A 54 -13.75 -16.65 1.25
C ILE A 54 -12.69 -17.30 2.14
N MET A 55 -11.42 -17.12 1.80
CA MET A 55 -10.31 -17.66 2.58
C MET A 55 -10.22 -17.03 3.97
N LEU A 56 -10.43 -15.73 4.09
CA LEU A 56 -10.44 -15.04 5.38
C LEU A 56 -11.51 -15.62 6.29
N MET A 57 -12.71 -15.89 5.76
CA MET A 57 -13.80 -16.52 6.51
C MET A 57 -13.43 -17.94 6.95
N ILE A 58 -12.85 -18.75 6.05
CA ILE A 58 -12.40 -20.10 6.36
C ILE A 58 -11.31 -20.09 7.44
N LEU A 59 -10.31 -19.22 7.30
CA LEU A 59 -9.20 -19.07 8.24
C LEU A 59 -9.66 -18.51 9.57
N LEU A 60 -10.66 -17.62 9.59
CA LEU A 60 -11.27 -17.14 10.81
C LEU A 60 -11.96 -18.28 11.56
N ILE A 61 -12.85 -19.02 10.90
CA ILE A 61 -13.56 -20.15 11.51
C ILE A 61 -12.56 -21.19 12.00
N ARG A 62 -11.54 -21.50 11.20
CA ARG A 62 -10.50 -22.44 11.60
C ARG A 62 -9.68 -21.90 12.78
N GLY A 63 -9.26 -20.66 12.71
CA GLY A 63 -8.44 -20.00 13.73
C GLY A 63 -9.12 -19.97 15.09
N VAL A 64 -10.39 -19.55 15.15
CA VAL A 64 -11.12 -19.46 16.43
C VAL A 64 -11.51 -20.81 17.02
N THR A 65 -11.45 -21.90 16.25
CA THR A 65 -11.70 -23.27 16.74
C THR A 65 -10.44 -23.98 17.23
N LEU A 66 -9.26 -23.37 17.10
CA LEU A 66 -8.01 -23.92 17.60
C LEU A 66 -7.85 -23.68 19.11
N PRO A 67 -7.16 -24.58 19.83
CA PRO A 67 -6.82 -24.33 21.23
C PRO A 67 -5.89 -23.12 21.34
N GLY A 68 -6.01 -22.33 22.42
CA GLY A 68 -5.21 -21.11 22.61
C GLY A 68 -5.66 -19.87 21.82
N ALA A 69 -6.64 -19.99 20.92
CA ALA A 69 -7.12 -18.87 20.12
C ALA A 69 -7.64 -17.68 20.94
N SER A 70 -8.22 -17.94 22.12
CA SER A 70 -8.72 -16.90 23.03
C SER A 70 -7.62 -15.98 23.54
N GLU A 71 -6.42 -16.50 23.85
CA GLU A 71 -5.28 -15.69 24.27
C GLU A 71 -4.76 -14.84 23.11
N GLY A 72 -4.82 -15.38 21.90
CA GLY A 72 -4.60 -14.66 20.66
C GLY A 72 -5.48 -13.42 20.50
N ILE A 73 -6.79 -13.63 20.56
CA ILE A 73 -7.79 -12.56 20.42
C ILE A 73 -7.67 -11.55 21.55
N LYS A 74 -7.38 -12.01 22.78
CA LYS A 74 -7.14 -11.13 23.92
C LYS A 74 -5.93 -10.23 23.66
N PHE A 75 -4.81 -10.78 23.19
CA PHE A 75 -3.64 -9.97 22.85
C PHE A 75 -3.93 -8.95 21.74
N TYR A 76 -4.77 -9.31 20.77
CA TYR A 76 -5.15 -8.39 19.69
C TYR A 76 -5.98 -7.18 20.18
N LEU A 77 -6.94 -7.41 21.07
CA LEU A 77 -7.96 -6.40 21.41
C LEU A 77 -7.81 -5.77 22.79
N TYR A 78 -7.00 -6.36 23.68
CA TYR A 78 -6.89 -5.85 25.04
C TYR A 78 -6.27 -4.44 25.00
N PRO A 79 -7.00 -3.39 25.43
CA PRO A 79 -6.56 -2.04 25.22
C PRO A 79 -5.51 -1.64 26.25
N ASP A 80 -4.38 -1.12 25.77
CA ASP A 80 -3.43 -0.38 26.60
C ASP A 80 -3.60 1.12 26.33
N LEU A 81 -4.40 1.79 27.15
CA LEU A 81 -4.68 3.22 27.01
C LEU A 81 -3.45 4.10 27.21
N SER A 82 -2.41 3.61 27.90
CA SER A 82 -1.17 4.36 28.09
C SER A 82 -0.46 4.64 26.76
N ARG A 83 -0.63 3.74 25.77
CA ARG A 83 -0.07 3.86 24.42
C ARG A 83 -0.63 5.06 23.65
N LEU A 84 -1.82 5.56 23.98
CA LEU A 84 -2.38 6.76 23.32
C LEU A 84 -1.57 8.03 23.59
N SER A 85 -0.78 8.04 24.67
CA SER A 85 0.16 9.12 24.98
C SER A 85 1.45 9.06 24.16
N ASP A 86 1.76 7.92 23.55
CA ASP A 86 2.90 7.75 22.66
C ASP A 86 2.52 8.29 21.27
N PRO A 87 3.12 9.41 20.81
CA PRO A 87 2.72 9.98 19.55
C PRO A 87 3.16 9.14 18.34
N GLN A 88 4.06 8.16 18.51
CA GLN A 88 4.36 7.18 17.46
C GLN A 88 3.12 6.37 17.06
N VAL A 89 2.22 6.07 18.01
CA VAL A 89 0.97 5.34 17.72
C VAL A 89 0.10 6.09 16.70
N TRP A 90 0.09 7.43 16.77
CA TRP A 90 -0.65 8.26 15.84
C TRP A 90 0.01 8.38 14.47
N VAL A 91 1.34 8.37 14.41
CA VAL A 91 2.08 8.27 13.15
C VAL A 91 1.77 6.95 12.46
N ASP A 92 1.90 5.84 13.19
CA ASP A 92 1.66 4.51 12.66
C ASP A 92 0.21 4.40 12.16
N ALA A 93 -0.77 4.86 12.96
CA ALA A 93 -2.17 4.88 12.56
C ALA A 93 -2.43 5.72 11.29
N GLY A 94 -1.87 6.94 11.22
CA GLY A 94 -2.02 7.81 10.06
C GLY A 94 -1.43 7.18 8.81
N THR A 95 -0.17 6.79 8.86
CA THR A 95 0.52 6.15 7.73
C THR A 95 -0.17 4.87 7.28
N GLN A 96 -0.62 4.03 8.21
CA GLN A 96 -1.37 2.80 7.90
C GLN A 96 -2.64 3.08 7.10
N ILE A 97 -3.41 4.13 7.44
CA ILE A 97 -4.61 4.51 6.69
C ILE A 97 -4.23 4.99 5.29
N PHE A 98 -3.23 5.86 5.14
CA PHE A 98 -2.79 6.34 3.83
C PHE A 98 -2.39 5.19 2.90
N PHE A 99 -1.59 4.24 3.40
CA PHE A 99 -1.21 3.06 2.63
C PHE A 99 -2.36 2.12 2.34
N SER A 100 -3.18 1.81 3.35
CA SER A 100 -4.26 0.84 3.21
C SER A 100 -5.28 1.25 2.15
N TYR A 101 -5.49 2.55 1.96
CA TYR A 101 -6.41 3.08 0.95
C TYR A 101 -5.72 3.52 -0.36
N ALA A 102 -4.40 3.38 -0.46
CA ALA A 102 -3.61 3.89 -1.59
C ALA A 102 -3.88 5.39 -1.90
N ILE A 103 -4.05 6.20 -0.85
CA ILE A 103 -4.34 7.63 -0.96
C ILE A 103 -3.08 8.37 -1.44
N CYS A 104 -3.26 9.42 -2.26
CA CYS A 104 -2.19 10.24 -2.85
C CYS A 104 -1.21 9.49 -3.78
N LEU A 105 -1.54 8.25 -4.18
CA LEU A 105 -0.81 7.50 -5.22
C LEU A 105 -1.38 7.71 -6.63
N GLY A 106 -2.45 8.48 -6.77
CA GLY A 106 -3.18 8.67 -8.03
C GLY A 106 -4.10 7.50 -8.41
N CYS A 107 -4.09 6.41 -7.65
CA CYS A 107 -4.86 5.20 -7.94
C CYS A 107 -6.37 5.46 -7.96
N LEU A 108 -6.90 6.07 -6.89
CA LEU A 108 -8.32 6.38 -6.79
C LEU A 108 -8.76 7.44 -7.81
N THR A 109 -7.89 8.39 -8.15
CA THR A 109 -8.15 9.39 -9.19
C THR A 109 -8.29 8.74 -10.56
N ALA A 110 -7.37 7.84 -10.90
CA ALA A 110 -7.41 7.09 -12.16
C ALA A 110 -8.65 6.19 -12.24
N LEU A 111 -8.93 5.41 -11.19
CA LEU A 111 -10.12 4.54 -11.16
C LEU A 111 -11.42 5.35 -11.23
N GLY A 112 -11.50 6.47 -10.50
CA GLY A 112 -12.64 7.38 -10.53
C GLY A 112 -12.89 8.00 -11.90
N SER A 113 -11.85 8.20 -12.71
CA SER A 113 -11.98 8.73 -14.08
C SER A 113 -12.73 7.80 -15.05
N TYR A 114 -12.81 6.51 -14.71
CA TYR A 114 -13.56 5.51 -15.49
C TYR A 114 -15.03 5.40 -15.10
N ASN A 115 -15.45 6.05 -14.01
CA ASN A 115 -16.84 6.00 -13.57
C ASN A 115 -17.74 6.87 -14.45
N ASN A 116 -19.03 6.55 -14.47
CA ASN A 116 -20.03 7.44 -15.04
C ASN A 116 -20.08 8.75 -14.23
N TYR A 117 -20.30 9.87 -14.91
CA TYR A 117 -20.35 11.20 -14.28
C TYR A 117 -21.36 11.26 -13.12
N ASN A 118 -22.55 10.68 -13.31
CA ASN A 118 -23.62 10.66 -12.31
C ASN A 118 -23.53 9.50 -11.30
N ASN A 119 -22.39 8.80 -11.23
CA ASN A 119 -22.20 7.73 -10.25
C ASN A 119 -22.13 8.32 -8.84
N ASN A 120 -22.78 7.67 -7.86
CA ASN A 120 -22.76 8.13 -6.48
C ASN A 120 -21.43 7.78 -5.79
N CYS A 121 -20.39 8.52 -6.14
CA CYS A 121 -19.05 8.32 -5.61
C CYS A 121 -18.95 8.56 -4.10
N TYR A 122 -19.83 9.39 -3.53
CA TYR A 122 -19.85 9.64 -2.08
C TYR A 122 -20.24 8.38 -1.30
N ARG A 123 -21.29 7.68 -1.76
CA ARG A 123 -21.70 6.40 -1.18
C ARG A 123 -20.61 5.34 -1.36
N ASP A 124 -20.02 5.27 -2.54
CA ASP A 124 -18.95 4.30 -2.83
C ASP A 124 -17.74 4.50 -1.93
N CYS A 125 -17.34 5.76 -1.69
CA CYS A 125 -16.25 6.09 -0.75
C CYS A 125 -16.55 5.61 0.67
N ILE A 126 -17.78 5.82 1.19
CA ILE A 126 -18.16 5.34 2.52
C ILE A 126 -18.11 3.82 2.58
N MET A 127 -18.64 3.14 1.56
CA MET A 127 -18.60 1.68 1.48
C MET A 127 -17.16 1.15 1.43
N LEU A 128 -16.31 1.77 0.64
CA LEU A 128 -14.90 1.42 0.51
C LEU A 128 -14.16 1.58 1.84
N CYS A 129 -14.42 2.67 2.58
CA CYS A 129 -13.88 2.89 3.93
C CYS A 129 -14.32 1.79 4.91
N CYS A 130 -15.62 1.47 4.94
CA CYS A 130 -16.13 0.44 5.83
C CYS A 130 -15.59 -0.95 5.48
N LEU A 131 -15.54 -1.28 4.18
CA LEU A 131 -15.07 -2.58 3.70
C LEU A 131 -13.57 -2.78 3.96
N ASN A 132 -12.73 -1.80 3.63
CA ASN A 132 -11.29 -1.93 3.83
C ASN A 132 -10.95 -2.07 5.33
N SER A 133 -11.38 -1.11 6.17
CA SER A 133 -11.12 -1.18 7.62
C SER A 133 -11.78 -2.39 8.29
N GLY A 134 -12.98 -2.76 7.86
CA GLY A 134 -13.66 -3.97 8.34
C GLY A 134 -12.90 -5.25 7.98
N THR A 135 -12.36 -5.32 6.76
CA THR A 135 -11.51 -6.45 6.32
C THR A 135 -10.26 -6.54 7.18
N SER A 136 -9.56 -5.42 7.42
CA SER A 136 -8.37 -5.40 8.29
C SER A 136 -8.69 -5.85 9.72
N PHE A 137 -9.83 -5.43 10.26
CA PHE A 137 -10.28 -5.83 11.59
C PHE A 137 -10.54 -7.34 11.68
N VAL A 138 -11.31 -7.89 10.71
CA VAL A 138 -11.59 -9.34 10.64
C VAL A 138 -10.31 -10.15 10.40
N ALA A 139 -9.40 -9.65 9.57
CA ALA A 139 -8.10 -10.27 9.35
C ALA A 139 -7.26 -10.32 10.62
N GLY A 140 -7.34 -9.30 11.48
CA GLY A 140 -6.75 -9.32 12.81
C GLY A 140 -7.18 -10.54 13.63
N PHE A 141 -8.48 -10.84 13.69
CA PHE A 141 -8.96 -12.06 14.36
C PHE A 141 -8.41 -13.33 13.73
N ALA A 142 -8.42 -13.45 12.40
CA ALA A 142 -7.93 -14.64 11.70
C ALA A 142 -6.43 -14.88 11.96
N ILE A 143 -5.61 -13.83 11.99
CA ILE A 143 -4.17 -13.94 12.26
C ILE A 143 -3.92 -14.22 13.74
N PHE A 144 -4.47 -13.41 14.64
CA PHE A 144 -4.16 -13.51 16.07
C PHE A 144 -4.73 -14.78 16.71
N SER A 145 -5.85 -15.32 16.22
CA SER A 145 -6.35 -16.63 16.68
C SER A 145 -5.37 -17.77 16.35
N VAL A 146 -4.78 -17.76 15.15
CA VAL A 146 -3.75 -18.74 14.73
C VAL A 146 -2.43 -18.54 15.47
N LEU A 147 -2.03 -17.29 15.75
CA LEU A 147 -0.86 -17.02 16.59
C LEU A 147 -1.07 -17.48 18.04
N GLY A 148 -2.27 -17.30 18.59
CA GLY A 148 -2.63 -17.81 19.92
C GLY A 148 -2.50 -19.33 20.00
N PHE A 149 -2.92 -20.04 18.95
CA PHE A 149 -2.69 -21.47 18.81
C PHE A 149 -1.20 -21.84 18.77
N MET A 150 -0.40 -21.12 17.97
CA MET A 150 1.04 -21.36 17.90
C MET A 150 1.73 -21.15 19.26
N ALA A 151 1.38 -20.08 19.97
CA ALA A 151 1.88 -19.78 21.30
C ALA A 151 1.51 -20.88 22.30
N TYR A 152 0.27 -21.37 22.24
CA TYR A 152 -0.22 -22.48 23.07
C TYR A 152 0.53 -23.78 22.81
N GLU A 153 0.68 -24.19 21.55
CA GLU A 153 1.39 -25.43 21.18
C GLU A 153 2.89 -25.39 21.52
N GLN A 154 3.51 -24.21 21.45
CA GLN A 154 4.94 -24.03 21.77
C GLN A 154 5.20 -23.75 23.25
N GLY A 155 4.17 -23.44 24.04
CA GLY A 155 4.32 -23.05 25.43
C GLY A 155 5.07 -21.73 25.63
N VAL A 156 4.98 -20.80 24.67
CA VAL A 156 5.66 -19.49 24.71
C VAL A 156 4.66 -18.33 24.78
N PRO A 157 5.05 -17.16 25.31
CA PRO A 157 4.21 -15.96 25.26
C PRO A 157 3.88 -15.54 23.83
N ILE A 158 2.66 -15.07 23.60
CA ILE A 158 2.23 -14.66 22.26
C ILE A 158 3.06 -13.51 21.66
N ALA A 159 3.62 -12.64 22.49
CA ALA A 159 4.49 -11.55 22.04
C ALA A 159 5.75 -12.05 21.31
N GLU A 160 6.20 -13.29 21.58
CA GLU A 160 7.36 -13.89 20.91
C GLU A 160 7.04 -14.46 19.53
N VAL A 161 5.76 -14.78 19.25
CA VAL A 161 5.33 -15.30 17.94
C VAL A 161 4.69 -14.21 17.05
N ALA A 162 4.31 -13.08 17.65
CA ALA A 162 3.75 -11.93 16.95
C ALA A 162 4.86 -11.02 16.38
N GLU A 163 5.61 -11.53 15.39
CA GLU A 163 6.53 -10.70 14.61
C GLU A 163 5.77 -9.74 13.68
N SER A 164 6.37 -8.59 13.35
CA SER A 164 5.80 -7.62 12.40
C SER A 164 6.40 -7.75 10.99
N GLY A 165 5.72 -7.16 10.01
CA GLY A 165 6.16 -7.15 8.62
C GLY A 165 6.06 -8.51 7.92
N PRO A 166 6.86 -8.74 6.86
CA PRO A 166 6.78 -9.97 6.07
C PRO A 166 7.04 -11.26 6.88
N GLY A 167 7.81 -11.18 7.98
CA GLY A 167 8.09 -12.32 8.85
C GLY A 167 6.82 -12.98 9.41
N LEU A 168 5.79 -12.18 9.72
CA LEU A 168 4.50 -12.68 10.19
C LEU A 168 3.86 -13.66 9.19
N ALA A 169 3.79 -13.27 7.92
CA ALA A 169 3.14 -14.04 6.87
C ALA A 169 4.02 -15.17 6.33
N PHE A 170 5.35 -15.01 6.32
CA PHE A 170 6.27 -15.95 5.68
C PHE A 170 7.06 -16.85 6.66
N ILE A 171 7.01 -16.58 7.98
CA ILE A 171 7.69 -17.36 9.03
C ILE A 171 6.68 -17.86 10.06
N ALA A 172 6.02 -16.95 10.78
CA ALA A 172 5.14 -17.31 11.90
C ALA A 172 3.89 -18.08 11.42
N TYR A 173 3.19 -17.56 10.41
CA TYR A 173 1.97 -18.19 9.92
C TYR A 173 2.20 -19.58 9.29
N PRO A 174 3.20 -19.79 8.41
CA PRO A 174 3.50 -21.12 7.87
C PRO A 174 3.90 -22.10 8.98
N LYS A 175 4.62 -21.63 10.02
CA LYS A 175 4.95 -22.45 11.18
C LYS A 175 3.69 -22.91 11.91
N ALA A 176 2.73 -22.03 12.17
CA ALA A 176 1.44 -22.40 12.75
C ALA A 176 0.66 -23.38 11.85
N VAL A 177 0.66 -23.17 10.54
CA VAL A 177 0.01 -24.06 9.56
C VAL A 177 0.60 -25.48 9.59
N THR A 178 1.92 -25.63 9.76
CA THR A 178 2.55 -26.97 9.86
C THR A 178 2.09 -27.79 11.06
N MET A 179 1.51 -27.14 12.08
CA MET A 179 0.98 -27.79 13.29
C MET A 179 -0.48 -28.23 13.11
N MET A 180 -1.16 -27.83 12.03
CA MET A 180 -2.55 -28.19 11.78
C MET A 180 -2.67 -29.47 10.95
N PRO A 181 -3.74 -30.26 11.12
CA PRO A 181 -4.05 -31.36 10.20
C PRO A 181 -4.32 -30.81 8.79
N LEU A 182 -3.95 -31.59 7.76
CA LEU A 182 -4.02 -31.18 6.35
C LEU A 182 -3.17 -29.92 6.03
N SER A 183 -2.01 -29.78 6.68
CA SER A 183 -1.11 -28.62 6.49
C SER A 183 -0.80 -28.22 5.04
N PRO A 184 -0.65 -29.13 4.05
CA PRO A 184 -0.40 -28.72 2.66
C PRO A 184 -1.57 -27.93 2.05
N LEU A 185 -2.81 -28.26 2.42
CA LEU A 185 -4.00 -27.56 1.95
C LEU A 185 -4.02 -26.11 2.46
N TRP A 186 -3.84 -25.95 3.77
CA TRP A 186 -3.83 -24.63 4.43
C TRP A 186 -2.71 -23.74 3.90
N ALA A 187 -1.51 -24.29 3.71
CA ALA A 187 -0.38 -23.54 3.16
C ALA A 187 -0.67 -23.07 1.73
N THR A 188 -1.19 -23.96 0.87
CA THR A 188 -1.52 -23.64 -0.53
C THR A 188 -2.57 -22.54 -0.60
N LEU A 189 -3.65 -22.65 0.17
CA LEU A 189 -4.73 -21.67 0.18
C LEU A 189 -4.28 -20.30 0.73
N PHE A 190 -3.47 -20.29 1.79
CA PHE A 190 -2.94 -19.07 2.38
C PHE A 190 -1.99 -18.33 1.42
N PHE A 191 -1.04 -19.04 0.81
CA PHE A 191 -0.13 -18.39 -0.15
C PHE A 191 -0.83 -17.99 -1.44
N MET A 192 -1.85 -18.73 -1.89
CA MET A 192 -2.71 -18.32 -3.01
C MET A 192 -3.47 -17.02 -2.68
N MET A 193 -4.01 -16.91 -1.46
CA MET A 193 -4.62 -15.68 -0.98
C MET A 193 -3.64 -14.51 -0.99
N LEU A 194 -2.41 -14.69 -0.47
CA LEU A 194 -1.38 -13.65 -0.49
C LEU A 194 -1.00 -13.21 -1.90
N ILE A 195 -0.92 -14.16 -2.85
CA ILE A 195 -0.67 -13.85 -4.26
C ILE A 195 -1.79 -12.99 -4.83
N PHE A 196 -3.07 -13.35 -4.61
CA PHE A 196 -4.19 -12.56 -5.13
C PHE A 196 -4.28 -11.17 -4.50
N LEU A 197 -4.08 -11.05 -3.18
CA LEU A 197 -4.04 -9.76 -2.50
C LEU A 197 -2.95 -8.85 -3.07
N GLY A 198 -1.73 -9.37 -3.29
CA GLY A 198 -0.64 -8.61 -3.88
C GLY A 198 -0.87 -8.23 -5.35
N LEU A 199 -1.40 -9.17 -6.14
CA LEU A 199 -1.69 -8.96 -7.55
C LEU A 199 -2.75 -7.88 -7.77
N ASP A 200 -3.85 -7.89 -7.01
CA ASP A 200 -4.90 -6.88 -7.15
C ASP A 200 -4.40 -5.46 -6.87
N SER A 201 -3.58 -5.30 -5.82
CA SER A 201 -2.91 -4.02 -5.54
C SER A 201 -1.96 -3.62 -6.68
N GLN A 202 -1.16 -4.56 -7.19
CA GLN A 202 -0.24 -4.29 -8.30
C GLN A 202 -0.99 -3.88 -9.58
N PHE A 203 -2.11 -4.52 -9.90
CA PHE A 203 -2.94 -4.21 -11.07
C PHE A 203 -3.39 -2.75 -11.03
N VAL A 204 -3.92 -2.31 -9.89
CA VAL A 204 -4.43 -0.96 -9.72
C VAL A 204 -3.30 0.08 -9.84
N CYS A 205 -2.15 -0.15 -9.20
CA CYS A 205 -1.03 0.78 -9.26
C CYS A 205 -0.50 0.96 -10.70
N VAL A 206 -0.29 -0.15 -11.43
CA VAL A 206 0.22 -0.10 -12.80
C VAL A 206 -0.81 0.49 -13.76
N GLU A 207 -2.09 0.10 -13.63
CA GLU A 207 -3.18 0.66 -14.44
C GLU A 207 -3.30 2.18 -14.24
N SER A 208 -3.09 2.66 -13.01
CA SER A 208 -3.20 4.08 -12.68
C SER A 208 -2.07 4.91 -13.29
N LEU A 209 -0.84 4.40 -13.22
CA LEU A 209 0.31 4.99 -13.91
C LEU A 209 0.09 5.03 -15.43
N VAL A 210 -0.37 3.92 -16.01
CA VAL A 210 -0.66 3.82 -17.45
C VAL A 210 -1.76 4.81 -17.85
N THR A 211 -2.82 4.92 -17.05
CA THR A 211 -3.93 5.86 -17.28
C THR A 211 -3.41 7.30 -17.31
N ALA A 212 -2.62 7.70 -16.30
CA ALA A 212 -2.04 9.04 -16.25
C ALA A 212 -1.18 9.36 -17.48
N VAL A 213 -0.29 8.44 -17.90
CA VAL A 213 0.56 8.64 -19.09
C VAL A 213 -0.26 8.71 -20.38
N VAL A 214 -1.27 7.84 -20.52
CA VAL A 214 -2.16 7.82 -21.68
C VAL A 214 -2.98 9.11 -21.79
N ASP A 215 -3.42 9.66 -20.66
CA ASP A 215 -4.21 10.90 -20.62
C ASP A 215 -3.37 12.15 -20.87
N MET A 216 -2.08 12.14 -20.51
CA MET A 216 -1.14 13.21 -20.88
C MET A 216 -0.83 13.22 -22.39
N TYR A 217 -0.75 12.05 -23.04
CA TYR A 217 -0.39 11.92 -24.45
C TYR A 217 -1.38 11.09 -25.27
N PRO A 218 -2.66 11.50 -25.35
CA PRO A 218 -3.74 10.68 -25.91
C PRO A 218 -3.56 10.40 -27.40
N LYS A 219 -3.01 11.36 -28.15
CA LYS A 219 -2.74 11.22 -29.60
C LYS A 219 -1.71 10.12 -29.90
N ILE A 220 -0.85 9.80 -28.94
CA ILE A 220 0.22 8.81 -29.09
C ILE A 220 -0.28 7.45 -28.64
N PHE A 221 -0.76 7.32 -27.41
CA PHE A 221 -1.01 6.02 -26.78
C PHE A 221 -2.41 5.44 -26.99
N ARG A 222 -3.43 6.25 -27.34
CA ARG A 222 -4.78 5.74 -27.66
C ARG A 222 -4.91 5.20 -29.09
N ARG A 223 -3.79 4.91 -29.79
CA ARG A 223 -3.76 4.42 -31.17
C ARG A 223 -3.22 3.00 -31.25
N GLY A 224 -3.95 2.11 -31.94
CA GLY A 224 -3.54 0.73 -32.16
C GLY A 224 -3.23 0.01 -30.84
N TYR A 225 -2.11 -0.72 -30.80
CA TYR A 225 -1.65 -1.48 -29.63
C TYR A 225 -0.64 -0.73 -28.74
N ARG A 226 -0.59 0.60 -28.82
CA ARG A 226 0.47 1.38 -28.15
C ARG A 226 0.30 1.45 -26.63
N ARG A 227 -0.94 1.35 -26.13
CA ARG A 227 -1.21 1.22 -24.69
C ARG A 227 -0.66 -0.10 -24.16
N GLU A 228 -0.91 -1.19 -24.89
CA GLU A 228 -0.42 -2.52 -24.56
C GLU A 228 1.11 -2.58 -24.59
N LEU A 229 1.74 -1.92 -25.57
CA LEU A 229 3.20 -1.78 -25.63
C LEU A 229 3.76 -0.94 -24.48
N LEU A 230 3.05 0.11 -24.06
CA LEU A 230 3.44 0.90 -22.88
C LEU A 230 3.42 0.04 -21.61
N ILE A 231 2.36 -0.76 -21.41
CA ILE A 231 2.27 -1.68 -20.27
C ILE A 231 3.41 -2.70 -20.32
N LEU A 232 3.66 -3.30 -21.49
CA LEU A 232 4.74 -4.27 -21.67
C LEU A 232 6.10 -3.63 -21.31
N GLY A 233 6.37 -2.43 -21.81
CA GLY A 233 7.59 -1.68 -21.50
C GLY A 233 7.74 -1.41 -20.01
N LEU A 234 6.66 -0.94 -19.34
CA LEU A 234 6.66 -0.70 -17.90
C LEU A 234 6.88 -2.00 -17.10
N SER A 235 6.25 -3.10 -17.48
CA SER A 235 6.45 -4.40 -16.84
C SER A 235 7.88 -4.91 -16.99
N ILE A 236 8.48 -4.76 -18.18
CA ILE A 236 9.88 -5.16 -18.43
C ILE A 236 10.84 -4.31 -17.60
N VAL A 237 10.69 -2.99 -17.59
CA VAL A 237 11.52 -2.08 -16.79
C VAL A 237 11.39 -2.41 -15.30
N SER A 238 10.17 -2.62 -14.82
CA SER A 238 9.90 -2.93 -13.42
C SER A 238 10.41 -4.32 -13.01
N TYR A 239 10.40 -5.30 -13.92
CA TYR A 239 11.04 -6.59 -13.71
C TYR A 239 12.55 -6.44 -13.48
N PHE A 240 13.25 -5.71 -14.35
CA PHE A 240 14.69 -5.51 -14.22
C PHE A 240 15.08 -4.74 -12.96
N ILE A 241 14.32 -3.69 -12.59
CA ILE A 241 14.53 -2.98 -11.33
C ILE A 241 14.30 -3.93 -10.14
N GLY A 242 13.23 -4.74 -10.20
CA GLY A 242 12.88 -5.70 -9.17
C GLY A 242 13.93 -6.79 -8.95
N LEU A 243 14.74 -7.16 -9.95
CA LEU A 243 15.81 -8.16 -9.80
C LEU A 243 16.82 -7.79 -8.70
N VAL A 244 17.04 -6.50 -8.45
CA VAL A 244 17.94 -6.03 -7.38
C VAL A 244 17.42 -6.43 -5.99
N MET A 245 16.11 -6.51 -5.82
CA MET A 245 15.48 -6.96 -4.56
C MET A 245 15.47 -8.50 -4.41
N LEU A 246 15.90 -9.24 -5.43
CA LEU A 246 15.89 -10.70 -5.46
C LEU A 246 17.29 -11.31 -5.35
N THR A 247 18.30 -10.50 -5.04
CA THR A 247 19.63 -11.01 -4.67
C THR A 247 19.65 -11.42 -3.20
N GLU A 248 20.75 -12.04 -2.76
CA GLU A 248 20.96 -12.41 -1.35
C GLU A 248 20.92 -11.19 -0.41
N GLY A 249 21.43 -10.04 -0.84
CA GLY A 249 21.27 -8.74 -0.15
C GLY A 249 19.94 -8.02 -0.43
N GLY A 250 19.04 -8.64 -1.21
CA GLY A 250 17.84 -8.00 -1.73
C GLY A 250 16.83 -7.59 -0.66
N MET A 251 16.81 -8.26 0.50
CA MET A 251 15.93 -7.90 1.62
C MET A 251 16.25 -6.51 2.20
N TYR A 252 17.53 -6.13 2.23
CA TYR A 252 17.95 -4.79 2.67
C TYR A 252 17.49 -3.71 1.68
N VAL A 253 17.60 -4.00 0.39
CA VAL A 253 17.10 -3.10 -0.67
C VAL A 253 15.58 -2.99 -0.59
N PHE A 254 14.88 -4.12 -0.43
CA PHE A 254 13.43 -4.15 -0.26
C PHE A 254 12.98 -3.26 0.91
N GLN A 255 13.62 -3.38 2.07
CA GLN A 255 13.27 -2.55 3.23
C GLN A 255 13.58 -1.07 3.04
N LEU A 256 14.66 -0.75 2.31
CA LEU A 256 14.98 0.64 1.98
C LEU A 256 13.86 1.25 1.11
N PHE A 257 13.35 0.51 0.13
CA PHE A 257 12.21 0.93 -0.67
C PHE A 257 10.92 1.05 0.16
N ASP A 258 10.62 0.03 0.96
CA ASP A 258 9.44 -0.02 1.83
C ASP A 258 9.40 1.16 2.83
N SER A 259 10.58 1.53 3.35
CA SER A 259 10.70 2.59 4.36
C SER A 259 10.83 4.00 3.79
N TYR A 260 11.38 4.18 2.59
CA TYR A 260 11.67 5.51 2.04
C TYR A 260 10.98 5.86 0.73
N ALA A 261 10.75 4.92 -0.19
CA ALA A 261 10.34 5.24 -1.56
C ALA A 261 8.88 5.74 -1.64
N ALA A 262 7.92 4.84 -1.42
CA ALA A 262 6.55 5.22 -1.16
C ALA A 262 6.36 5.06 0.35
N SER A 263 6.95 5.97 1.13
CA SER A 263 6.84 5.97 2.59
C SER A 263 5.72 6.89 3.07
N GLY A 264 5.28 6.68 4.31
CA GLY A 264 4.19 7.48 4.90
C GLY A 264 4.46 8.99 4.81
N MET A 265 5.74 9.40 4.95
CA MET A 265 6.13 10.80 4.77
C MET A 265 5.81 11.36 3.39
N CYS A 266 6.18 10.63 2.33
CA CYS A 266 5.98 11.11 0.96
C CYS A 266 4.50 11.29 0.67
N LEU A 267 3.67 10.32 1.11
CA LEU A 267 2.22 10.38 0.95
C LEU A 267 1.61 11.52 1.75
N LEU A 268 2.02 11.72 3.01
CA LEU A 268 1.54 12.82 3.84
C LEU A 268 1.90 14.18 3.24
N PHE A 269 3.12 14.33 2.70
CA PHE A 269 3.53 15.55 2.02
C PHE A 269 2.63 15.86 0.82
N VAL A 270 2.42 14.87 -0.07
CA VAL A 270 1.50 15.02 -1.22
C VAL A 270 0.08 15.34 -0.75
N ALA A 271 -0.41 14.68 0.30
CA ALA A 271 -1.75 14.89 0.84
C ALA A 271 -2.00 16.32 1.31
N ILE A 272 -1.00 16.95 1.95
CA ILE A 272 -1.07 18.36 2.37
C ILE A 272 -1.30 19.24 1.15
N PHE A 273 -0.50 19.06 0.08
CA PHE A 273 -0.63 19.87 -1.13
C PHE A 273 -1.93 19.60 -1.87
N GLU A 274 -2.37 18.34 -2.01
CA GLU A 274 -3.66 18.02 -2.63
C GLU A 274 -4.84 18.67 -1.88
N CYS A 275 -4.84 18.61 -0.54
CA CYS A 275 -5.87 19.25 0.28
C CYS A 275 -5.83 20.77 0.17
N VAL A 276 -4.64 21.39 0.17
CA VAL A 276 -4.49 22.84 -0.01
C VAL A 276 -4.97 23.27 -1.40
N CYS A 277 -4.60 22.52 -2.44
CA CYS A 277 -5.04 22.75 -3.80
C CYS A 277 -6.56 22.70 -3.92
N ILE A 278 -7.23 21.67 -3.38
CA ILE A 278 -8.69 21.55 -3.50
C ILE A 278 -9.42 22.52 -2.56
N GLY A 279 -8.98 22.61 -1.31
CA GLY A 279 -9.66 23.37 -0.26
C GLY A 279 -9.56 24.89 -0.44
N TRP A 280 -8.39 25.38 -0.86
CA TRP A 280 -8.06 26.81 -0.82
C TRP A 280 -7.76 27.40 -2.19
N VAL A 281 -7.05 26.69 -3.07
CA VAL A 281 -6.68 27.23 -4.41
C VAL A 281 -7.83 27.06 -5.42
N TYR A 282 -8.34 25.84 -5.58
CA TYR A 282 -9.47 25.51 -6.44
C TYR A 282 -10.79 26.05 -5.87
N GLY A 283 -10.86 26.15 -4.53
CA GLY A 283 -12.01 26.61 -3.78
C GLY A 283 -12.93 25.47 -3.33
N SER A 284 -13.08 25.33 -2.02
CA SER A 284 -13.91 24.28 -1.41
C SER A 284 -15.38 24.35 -1.81
N ASN A 285 -15.95 25.55 -1.97
CA ASN A 285 -17.33 25.73 -2.44
C ASN A 285 -17.51 25.17 -3.85
N ARG A 286 -16.59 25.53 -4.77
CA ARG A 286 -16.63 25.04 -6.15
C ARG A 286 -16.52 23.52 -6.19
N PHE A 287 -15.64 22.93 -5.40
CA PHE A 287 -15.52 21.48 -5.34
C PHE A 287 -16.79 20.82 -4.79
N TYR A 288 -17.40 21.40 -3.76
CA TYR A 288 -18.65 20.93 -3.17
C TYR A 288 -19.83 20.99 -4.14
N ASP A 289 -19.92 22.08 -4.91
CA ASP A 289 -20.95 22.27 -5.95
C ASP A 289 -20.74 21.29 -7.12
N ASN A 290 -19.49 20.98 -7.50
CA ASN A 290 -19.22 19.94 -8.50
C ASN A 290 -19.67 18.56 -8.02
N ILE A 291 -19.48 18.23 -6.73
CA ILE A 291 -19.97 16.96 -6.19
C ILE A 291 -21.50 16.92 -6.22
N GLU A 292 -22.17 18.02 -5.85
CA GLU A 292 -23.63 18.13 -5.94
C GLU A 292 -24.14 17.94 -7.37
N ASP A 293 -23.48 18.55 -8.36
CA ASP A 293 -23.81 18.38 -9.79
C ASP A 293 -23.66 16.91 -10.24
N MET A 294 -22.63 16.22 -9.77
CA MET A 294 -22.41 14.80 -10.08
C MET A 294 -23.44 13.87 -9.42
N ILE A 295 -23.68 13.99 -8.11
CA ILE A 295 -24.48 12.99 -7.37
C ILE A 295 -25.93 13.43 -7.11
N GLY A 296 -26.28 14.68 -7.43
CA GLY A 296 -27.61 15.27 -7.26
C GLY A 296 -27.95 15.74 -5.85
N TYR A 297 -26.99 15.71 -4.91
CA TYR A 297 -27.20 16.20 -3.54
C TYR A 297 -25.88 16.62 -2.88
N LYS A 298 -25.96 17.49 -1.86
CA LYS A 298 -24.78 17.93 -1.09
C LYS A 298 -24.35 16.84 -0.08
N PRO A 299 -23.06 16.44 -0.06
CA PRO A 299 -22.50 15.60 0.99
C PRO A 299 -22.63 16.24 2.38
N LEU A 300 -22.33 15.51 3.46
CA LEU A 300 -22.33 16.11 4.80
C LEU A 300 -21.33 17.29 4.88
N SER A 301 -21.74 18.38 5.50
CA SER A 301 -20.90 19.58 5.65
C SER A 301 -19.61 19.31 6.43
N LEU A 302 -19.61 18.29 7.29
CA LEU A 302 -18.40 17.79 7.97
C LEU A 302 -17.30 17.43 6.98
N ILE A 303 -17.63 16.81 5.84
CA ILE A 303 -16.65 16.38 4.84
C ILE A 303 -15.93 17.59 4.24
N LYS A 304 -16.65 18.71 4.09
CA LYS A 304 -16.06 19.97 3.66
C LYS A 304 -15.03 20.50 4.64
N TRP A 305 -15.33 20.46 5.94
CA TRP A 305 -14.37 20.82 6.98
C TRP A 305 -13.20 19.85 7.06
N CYS A 306 -13.44 18.57 6.75
CA CYS A 306 -12.39 17.56 6.69
C CYS A 306 -11.32 17.91 5.67
N TRP A 307 -11.66 18.13 4.40
CA TRP A 307 -10.65 18.44 3.39
C TRP A 307 -10.06 19.86 3.51
N MET A 308 -10.78 20.80 4.11
CA MET A 308 -10.30 22.18 4.26
C MET A 308 -9.27 22.35 5.38
N VAL A 309 -9.50 21.73 6.53
CA VAL A 309 -8.77 22.02 7.77
C VAL A 309 -8.26 20.75 8.45
N LEU A 310 -9.14 19.77 8.68
CA LEU A 310 -8.80 18.62 9.53
C LEU A 310 -7.76 17.71 8.87
N THR A 311 -7.98 17.29 7.63
CA THR A 311 -7.04 16.44 6.88
C THR A 311 -5.68 17.11 6.69
N PRO A 312 -5.55 18.34 6.13
CA PRO A 312 -4.24 18.97 5.98
C PRO A 312 -3.58 19.25 7.33
N GLY A 313 -4.35 19.59 8.38
CA GLY A 313 -3.82 19.81 9.73
C GLY A 313 -3.26 18.54 10.37
N ILE A 314 -3.99 17.43 10.30
CA ILE A 314 -3.52 16.12 10.80
C ILE A 314 -2.31 15.66 9.98
N CYS A 315 -2.35 15.78 8.66
CA CYS A 315 -1.24 15.37 7.80
C CYS A 315 0.03 16.19 8.11
N ALA A 316 -0.09 17.51 8.25
CA ALA A 316 1.01 18.38 8.63
C ALA A 316 1.56 18.04 10.03
N GLY A 317 0.67 17.79 11.00
CA GLY A 317 1.05 17.39 12.36
C GLY A 317 1.85 16.08 12.38
N ILE A 318 1.34 15.04 11.71
CA ILE A 318 2.02 13.74 11.61
C ILE A 318 3.34 13.87 10.84
N PHE A 319 3.36 14.64 9.75
CA PHE A 319 4.57 14.87 8.96
C PHE A 319 5.66 15.58 9.77
N ILE A 320 5.32 16.67 10.48
CA ILE A 320 6.26 17.38 11.36
C ILE A 320 6.76 16.45 12.47
N PHE A 321 5.86 15.69 13.10
CA PHE A 321 6.27 14.77 14.16
C PHE A 321 7.21 13.69 13.64
N PHE A 322 6.92 13.11 12.46
CA PHE A 322 7.80 12.15 11.82
C PHE A 322 9.20 12.73 11.61
N LEU A 323 9.31 13.98 11.11
CA LEU A 323 10.60 14.64 10.91
C LEU A 323 11.35 14.86 12.23
N VAL A 324 10.64 15.27 13.29
CA VAL A 324 11.24 15.55 14.61
C VAL A 324 11.69 14.26 15.32
N LYS A 325 10.94 13.17 15.18
CA LYS A 325 11.21 11.87 15.82
C LYS A 325 11.79 10.84 14.86
N TYR A 326 12.36 11.28 13.75
CA TYR A 326 12.96 10.41 12.77
C TYR A 326 13.99 9.48 13.41
N LYS A 327 13.79 8.18 13.22
CA LYS A 327 14.74 7.14 13.60
C LYS A 327 15.29 6.51 12.33
N PRO A 328 16.62 6.40 12.17
CA PRO A 328 17.21 5.72 11.03
C PRO A 328 16.70 4.28 10.92
N LEU A 329 16.42 3.85 9.69
CA LEU A 329 16.03 2.47 9.41
C LEU A 329 17.09 1.49 9.93
N LYS A 330 16.64 0.39 10.53
CA LYS A 330 17.45 -0.75 10.95
C LYS A 330 16.79 -2.05 10.52
N TYR A 331 17.58 -3.04 10.11
CA TYR A 331 17.05 -4.37 9.82
C TYR A 331 17.16 -5.28 11.05
N ASN A 332 16.04 -5.91 11.42
CA ASN A 332 15.89 -6.78 12.61
C ASN A 332 16.44 -6.16 13.90
N ASN A 333 16.43 -4.82 14.02
CA ASN A 333 17.04 -4.07 15.13
C ASN A 333 18.56 -4.28 15.36
N VAL A 334 19.24 -5.07 14.53
CA VAL A 334 20.65 -5.41 14.65
C VAL A 334 21.49 -4.71 13.60
N TYR A 335 21.06 -4.79 12.33
CA TYR A 335 21.83 -4.23 11.22
C TYR A 335 21.52 -2.74 11.04
N ILE A 336 22.59 -1.94 10.97
CA ILE A 336 22.56 -0.49 10.74
C ILE A 336 23.01 -0.27 9.31
N TYR A 337 22.22 0.48 8.54
CA TYR A 337 22.56 0.79 7.16
C TYR A 337 23.75 1.75 7.11
N PRO A 338 24.61 1.66 6.09
CA PRO A 338 25.68 2.62 5.87
C PRO A 338 25.09 3.99 5.48
N ASP A 339 25.86 5.07 5.70
CA ASP A 339 25.41 6.44 5.43
C ASP A 339 24.96 6.66 3.97
N TRP A 340 25.64 6.02 3.01
CA TRP A 340 25.24 6.07 1.61
C TRP A 340 23.88 5.40 1.36
N GLY A 341 23.53 4.36 2.13
CA GLY A 341 22.23 3.69 2.07
C GLY A 341 21.11 4.61 2.52
N TYR A 342 21.32 5.34 3.63
CA TYR A 342 20.40 6.39 4.06
C TYR A 342 20.30 7.52 3.03
N GLY A 343 21.41 7.89 2.40
CA GLY A 343 21.44 8.87 1.31
C GLY A 343 20.56 8.45 0.12
N ILE A 344 20.64 7.19 -0.31
CA ILE A 344 19.77 6.64 -1.36
C ILE A 344 18.30 6.66 -0.91
N GLY A 345 18.01 6.25 0.33
CA GLY A 345 16.66 6.32 0.91
C GLY A 345 16.06 7.72 0.80
N TRP A 346 16.77 8.74 1.29
CA TRP A 346 16.31 10.13 1.22
C TRP A 346 16.21 10.66 -0.21
N MET A 347 17.11 10.25 -1.11
CA MET A 347 17.02 10.61 -2.52
C MET A 347 15.74 10.04 -3.16
N MET A 348 15.37 8.80 -2.85
CA MET A 348 14.11 8.20 -3.30
C MET A 348 12.90 8.99 -2.77
N ALA A 349 12.88 9.29 -1.47
CA ALA A 349 11.79 10.04 -0.86
C ALA A 349 11.64 11.45 -1.50
N LEU A 350 12.76 12.18 -1.60
CA LEU A 350 12.80 13.53 -2.15
C LEU A 350 12.48 13.59 -3.64
N SER A 351 12.77 12.52 -4.40
CA SER A 351 12.48 12.48 -5.84
C SER A 351 11.00 12.73 -6.17
N SER A 352 10.09 12.23 -5.33
CA SER A 352 8.64 12.46 -5.48
C SER A 352 8.24 13.82 -4.92
N MET A 353 8.72 14.18 -3.72
CA MET A 353 8.33 15.41 -3.03
C MET A 353 8.78 16.68 -3.77
N ILE A 354 9.98 16.68 -4.38
CA ILE A 354 10.52 17.83 -5.11
C ILE A 354 9.75 18.11 -6.40
N CYS A 355 9.06 17.12 -6.98
CA CYS A 355 8.27 17.33 -8.20
C CYS A 355 7.22 18.44 -8.05
N ILE A 356 6.60 18.58 -6.88
CA ILE A 356 5.59 19.62 -6.61
C ILE A 356 6.19 21.04 -6.69
N PRO A 357 7.15 21.43 -5.84
CA PRO A 357 7.73 22.78 -5.90
C PRO A 357 8.47 23.02 -7.22
N LEU A 358 9.15 22.02 -7.78
CA LEU A 358 9.83 22.15 -9.06
C LEU A 358 8.84 22.51 -10.18
N TRP A 359 7.68 21.86 -10.23
CA TRP A 359 6.67 22.16 -11.24
C TRP A 359 6.05 23.54 -11.06
N ILE A 360 5.83 23.98 -9.82
CA ILE A 360 5.40 25.35 -9.51
C ILE A 360 6.41 26.35 -10.08
N CYS A 361 7.71 26.18 -9.80
CA CYS A 361 8.76 27.07 -10.31
C CYS A 361 8.84 27.06 -11.84
N ILE A 362 8.78 25.89 -12.48
CA ILE A 362 8.82 25.77 -13.94
C ILE A 362 7.62 26.48 -14.58
N LYS A 363 6.42 26.35 -14.00
CA LYS A 363 5.22 27.00 -14.51
C LYS A 363 5.29 28.51 -14.36
N LEU A 364 5.70 29.01 -13.19
CA LEU A 364 5.88 30.45 -12.97
C LEU A 364 6.93 31.06 -13.92
N TRP A 365 7.99 30.32 -14.25
CA TRP A 365 9.00 30.82 -15.20
C TRP A 365 8.52 30.79 -16.66
N LYS A 366 7.72 29.80 -17.06
CA LYS A 366 7.27 29.66 -18.45
C LYS A 366 6.04 30.50 -18.81
N THR A 367 5.24 30.90 -17.83
CA THR A 367 4.05 31.73 -18.07
C THR A 367 4.47 33.17 -18.30
N GLU A 368 4.03 33.75 -19.40
CA GLU A 368 4.22 35.18 -19.68
C GLU A 368 3.21 35.99 -18.86
N GLY A 369 3.68 37.05 -18.18
CA GLY A 369 2.85 37.90 -17.33
C GLY A 369 3.64 38.53 -16.18
N THR A 370 2.99 39.36 -15.40
CA THR A 370 3.53 39.78 -14.08
C THR A 370 3.34 38.68 -13.04
N PHE A 371 3.99 38.75 -11.88
CA PHE A 371 3.88 37.72 -10.84
C PHE A 371 2.45 37.51 -10.30
N ILE A 372 1.59 38.53 -10.41
CA ILE A 372 0.20 38.49 -9.94
C ILE A 372 -0.73 37.88 -11.01
N GLU A 373 -0.36 38.03 -12.28
CA GLU A 373 -1.08 37.48 -13.44
C GLU A 373 -0.69 36.03 -13.71
#